data_AF-A0A2T4Z926-F1
#
_entry.id   AF-A0A2T4Z926-F1
#
_cell.length_a   1.000
_cell.length_b   1.000
_cell.length_c   1.000
_cell.angle_alpha   90.00
_cell.angle_beta   90.00
_cell.angle_gamma   90.00
#
_symmetry.space_group_name_H-M   'P 1'
#
loop_
_entity.id
_entity.type
_entity.pdbx_description
1 polymer ?
#
loop_
_entity_poly.entity_id
_entity_poly.type
_entity_poly.pdbx_seq_one_letter_code
_entity_poly.pdbx_strand_id
1 'polypeptide(L)'
;MAVGGNPTRVADVIVPEVFNGYVIERTAELSALVQSGIIVPNNELDRLASSGGTVINMPYWQDLSGDDEVLEDSPGWALTPQKITADVDKAHLLMRGKAWAASDLSKALSGDDPMQAIGNLAAAYWSRQQQKTLLAILEGVFASGTLDSNQLDADLPMDGNVFVDGKFKMGDNHDKLTAIMMHSVVLANLTKNDLIETERDSDGRIIQSFMGHRVVVDDGLPVENGKYTSYLFGVGAIGYGDGAAPVPVEVDRHSLGGYDVLINRRHFLLHPRGIRFTSQVVAKDAPSNIELTNGSNWQRVYEPKNVRIVQVKTQEVTPPSGD
;
A
#
# COMPACT_ATOMS: atom_id res chain seq x y z
N MET A 1 6.84 -5.60 35.62
CA MET A 1 6.85 -4.33 34.87
C MET A 1 5.47 -4.15 34.26
N ALA A 2 4.72 -3.15 34.71
CA ALA A 2 3.34 -2.90 34.29
C ALA A 2 3.33 -2.30 32.87
N VAL A 3 2.61 -2.93 31.95
CA VAL A 3 2.24 -2.33 30.65
C VAL A 3 0.97 -1.52 30.89
N GLY A 4 1.14 -0.23 31.16
CA GLY A 4 0.05 0.71 31.33
C GLY A 4 -0.62 1.02 30.00
N GLY A 5 -1.68 0.29 29.66
CA GLY A 5 -2.65 0.74 28.66
C GLY A 5 -3.51 1.86 29.26
N ASN A 6 -3.79 2.92 28.50
CA ASN A 6 -4.67 4.01 28.91
C ASN A 6 -6.09 3.70 28.37
N PRO A 7 -6.97 3.04 29.16
CA PRO A 7 -8.31 2.65 28.69
C PRO A 7 -9.19 3.88 28.50
N THR A 8 -10.22 3.78 27.65
CA THR A 8 -11.24 4.83 27.50
C THR A 8 -11.86 5.16 28.85
N ARG A 9 -11.75 6.41 29.29
CA ARG A 9 -12.24 6.87 30.59
C ARG A 9 -13.54 7.65 30.45
N VAL A 10 -14.21 7.90 31.57
CA VAL A 10 -15.40 8.76 31.64
C VAL A 10 -15.16 10.16 31.05
N ALA A 11 -13.91 10.64 31.01
CA ALA A 11 -13.54 11.90 30.36
C ALA A 11 -13.57 11.86 28.81
N ASP A 12 -13.48 10.66 28.21
CA ASP A 12 -13.49 10.44 26.75
C ASP A 12 -14.90 10.10 26.22
N VAL A 13 -15.91 10.11 27.10
CA VAL A 13 -17.30 9.73 26.81
C VAL A 13 -18.21 10.90 27.14
N ILE A 14 -18.96 11.36 26.15
CA ILE A 14 -19.97 12.41 26.33
C ILE A 14 -21.18 11.80 27.05
N VAL A 15 -21.47 12.25 28.27
CA VAL A 15 -22.66 11.86 29.04
C VAL A 15 -23.89 12.54 28.40
N PRO A 16 -24.87 11.81 27.85
CA PRO A 16 -25.96 12.44 27.12
C PRO A 16 -27.03 13.00 28.07
N GLU A 17 -27.26 14.31 28.03
CA GLU A 17 -28.56 14.88 28.38
C GLU A 17 -29.45 14.80 27.13
N VAL A 18 -30.29 13.75 27.07
CA VAL A 18 -31.41 13.52 26.12
C VAL A 18 -31.13 13.88 24.64
N PHE A 19 -30.43 13.01 23.89
CA PHE A 19 -30.40 13.02 22.41
C PHE A 19 -30.20 11.61 21.79
N ASN A 20 -30.47 11.49 20.48
CA ASN A 20 -30.43 10.27 19.66
C ASN A 20 -29.10 9.48 19.76
N GLY A 21 -29.18 8.16 19.54
CA GLY A 21 -28.06 7.23 19.67
C GLY A 21 -26.86 7.49 18.74
N TYR A 22 -25.70 6.95 19.12
CA TYR A 22 -24.43 7.13 18.42
C TYR A 22 -24.49 6.60 16.96
N VAL A 23 -23.94 7.38 16.01
CA VAL A 23 -23.78 6.98 14.60
C VAL A 23 -22.33 6.61 14.34
N ILE A 24 -22.10 5.45 13.71
CA ILE A 24 -20.76 4.93 13.43
C ILE A 24 -20.29 5.44 12.06
N GLU A 25 -19.22 6.23 12.06
CA GLU A 25 -18.55 6.70 10.83
C GLU A 25 -17.62 5.61 10.25
N ARG A 26 -17.65 5.41 8.93
CA ARG A 26 -16.83 4.42 8.21
C ARG A 26 -16.00 5.09 7.12
N THR A 27 -14.74 4.67 6.96
CA THR A 27 -13.84 5.16 5.89
C THR A 27 -13.93 4.28 4.64
N ALA A 28 -13.95 4.88 3.44
CA ALA A 28 -14.17 4.20 2.15
C ALA A 28 -12.88 3.84 1.36
N GLU A 29 -11.70 4.24 1.84
CA GLU A 29 -10.48 4.37 1.01
C GLU A 29 -9.78 3.06 0.62
N LEU A 30 -9.60 2.08 1.53
CA LEU A 30 -8.92 0.82 1.15
C LEU A 30 -9.73 -0.01 0.14
N SER A 31 -11.06 0.10 0.18
CA SER A 31 -11.90 -0.56 -0.83
C SER A 31 -11.51 -0.09 -2.23
N ALA A 32 -11.07 1.15 -2.40
CA ALA A 32 -10.66 1.69 -3.70
C ALA A 32 -9.32 1.11 -4.20
N LEU A 33 -8.36 0.79 -3.30
CA LEU A 33 -7.05 0.22 -3.65
C LEU A 33 -7.12 -1.26 -4.10
N VAL A 34 -8.00 -2.03 -3.46
CA VAL A 34 -8.26 -3.41 -3.87
C VAL A 34 -9.13 -3.42 -5.13
N GLN A 35 -10.13 -2.55 -5.22
CA GLN A 35 -10.99 -2.42 -6.42
C GLN A 35 -10.24 -1.89 -7.65
N SER A 36 -9.19 -1.09 -7.47
CA SER A 36 -8.39 -0.58 -8.59
C SER A 36 -7.46 -1.62 -9.20
N GLY A 37 -7.38 -2.83 -8.63
CA GLY A 37 -6.53 -3.92 -9.14
C GLY A 37 -5.03 -3.67 -8.96
N ILE A 38 -4.65 -2.62 -8.23
CA ILE A 38 -3.26 -2.33 -7.86
C ILE A 38 -2.72 -3.46 -6.98
N ILE A 39 -3.55 -3.86 -6.01
CA ILE A 39 -3.28 -4.96 -5.09
C ILE A 39 -4.00 -6.20 -5.61
N VAL A 40 -3.24 -7.25 -5.93
CA VAL A 40 -3.82 -8.53 -6.35
C VAL A 40 -3.55 -9.58 -5.26
N PRO A 41 -4.60 -10.18 -4.67
CA PRO A 41 -4.42 -11.32 -3.79
C PRO A 41 -3.88 -12.50 -4.60
N ASN A 42 -2.90 -13.19 -4.07
CA ASN A 42 -2.31 -14.34 -4.72
C ASN A 42 -2.30 -15.54 -3.77
N ASN A 43 -3.02 -16.60 -4.14
CA ASN A 43 -3.12 -17.82 -3.35
C ASN A 43 -1.75 -18.45 -3.03
N GLU A 44 -0.74 -18.25 -3.89
CA GLU A 44 0.62 -18.72 -3.60
C GLU A 44 1.31 -17.86 -2.53
N LEU A 45 1.05 -16.54 -2.51
CA LEU A 45 1.52 -15.68 -1.43
C LEU A 45 0.79 -15.98 -0.12
N ASP A 46 -0.50 -16.32 -0.15
CA ASP A 46 -1.25 -16.77 1.02
C ASP A 46 -0.66 -18.06 1.60
N ARG A 47 -0.35 -19.03 0.73
CA ARG A 47 0.31 -20.29 1.12
C ARG A 47 1.69 -20.03 1.72
N LEU A 48 2.48 -19.15 1.11
CA LEU A 48 3.82 -18.82 1.59
C LEU A 48 3.77 -18.05 2.91
N ALA A 49 2.83 -17.11 3.05
CA ALA A 49 2.65 -16.33 4.27
C ALA A 49 2.17 -17.18 5.46
N SER A 50 1.43 -18.27 5.20
CA SER A 50 0.97 -19.23 6.22
C SER A 50 1.96 -20.36 6.51
N SER A 51 2.93 -20.62 5.62
CA SER A 51 3.91 -21.72 5.74
C SER A 51 4.99 -21.54 6.83
N GLY A 52 5.04 -20.36 7.46
CA GLY A 52 6.01 -20.01 8.49
C GLY A 52 7.33 -19.47 7.94
N GLY A 53 8.00 -18.63 8.72
CA GLY A 53 9.20 -17.90 8.32
C GLY A 53 8.96 -16.40 8.16
N THR A 54 10.00 -15.59 8.33
CA THR A 54 9.94 -14.13 8.21
C THR A 54 10.19 -13.66 6.78
N VAL A 55 10.92 -14.43 5.99
CA VAL A 55 11.28 -14.11 4.60
C VAL A 55 10.73 -15.17 3.65
N ILE A 56 10.03 -14.71 2.63
CA ILE A 56 9.46 -15.52 1.55
C ILE A 56 10.36 -15.36 0.32
N ASN A 57 10.86 -16.48 -0.19
CA ASN A 57 11.69 -16.52 -1.39
C ASN A 57 10.85 -16.96 -2.60
N MET A 58 10.84 -16.15 -3.65
CA MET A 58 10.14 -16.40 -4.91
C MET A 58 11.19 -16.50 -6.04
N PRO A 59 11.67 -17.70 -6.38
CA PRO A 59 12.61 -17.88 -7.47
C PRO A 59 11.94 -17.62 -8.83
N TYR A 60 12.69 -17.07 -9.78
CA TYR A 60 12.24 -16.88 -11.15
C TYR A 60 13.42 -17.04 -12.12
N TRP A 61 13.10 -17.32 -13.39
CA TRP A 61 14.07 -17.37 -14.48
C TRP A 61 14.22 -15.99 -15.12
N GLN A 62 15.46 -15.57 -15.36
CA GLN A 62 15.74 -14.38 -16.16
C GLN A 62 15.46 -14.66 -17.64
N ASP A 63 15.19 -13.59 -18.39
CA ASP A 63 14.93 -13.70 -19.82
C ASP A 63 16.19 -14.10 -20.61
N LEU A 64 15.99 -14.60 -21.82
CA LEU A 64 17.08 -14.89 -22.75
C LEU A 64 17.74 -13.58 -23.20
N SER A 65 19.07 -13.58 -23.32
CA SER A 65 19.84 -12.44 -23.83
C SER A 65 20.84 -12.89 -24.89
N GLY A 66 21.40 -11.94 -25.62
CA GLY A 66 22.36 -12.18 -26.71
C GLY A 66 21.79 -11.79 -28.07
N ASP A 67 22.70 -11.44 -28.99
CA ASP A 67 22.39 -11.18 -30.39
C ASP A 67 22.23 -12.50 -31.16
N ASP A 68 21.57 -12.45 -32.31
CA ASP A 68 21.45 -13.59 -33.21
C ASP A 68 22.78 -13.90 -33.90
N GLU A 69 23.05 -15.20 -34.11
CA GLU A 69 24.21 -15.68 -34.84
C GLU A 69 23.83 -15.89 -36.32
N VAL A 70 24.59 -15.30 -37.24
CA VAL A 70 24.40 -15.50 -38.68
C VAL A 70 24.78 -16.93 -39.05
N LEU A 71 23.83 -17.64 -39.67
CA LEU A 71 24.03 -19.03 -40.11
C LEU A 71 25.05 -19.09 -41.25
N GLU A 72 26.03 -20.00 -41.14
CA GLU A 72 27.00 -20.30 -42.19
C GLU A 72 27.00 -21.81 -42.49
N ASP A 73 27.10 -22.16 -43.78
CA ASP A 73 27.20 -23.55 -44.24
C ASP A 73 28.67 -23.91 -44.52
N SER A 74 29.49 -23.88 -43.46
CA SER A 74 30.90 -24.29 -43.52
C SER A 74 31.19 -25.48 -42.60
N PRO A 75 32.09 -26.42 -43.00
CA PRO A 75 32.39 -27.59 -42.18
C PRO A 75 32.97 -27.20 -40.82
N GLY A 76 32.24 -27.52 -39.74
CA GLY A 76 32.63 -27.21 -38.36
C GLY A 76 31.93 -25.98 -37.76
N TRP A 77 31.05 -25.31 -38.51
CA TRP A 77 30.21 -24.24 -37.97
C TRP A 77 29.09 -24.82 -37.10
N ALA A 78 28.88 -24.23 -35.93
CA ALA A 78 27.81 -24.57 -34.99
C ALA A 78 27.42 -23.32 -34.18
N LEU A 79 26.14 -23.19 -33.87
CA LEU A 79 25.62 -22.15 -32.95
C LEU A 79 26.24 -22.30 -31.57
N THR A 80 26.44 -21.18 -30.86
CA THR A 80 26.96 -21.18 -29.49
C THR A 80 25.80 -21.21 -28.48
N PRO A 81 25.54 -22.34 -27.78
CA PRO A 81 24.42 -22.40 -26.84
C PRO A 81 24.69 -21.51 -25.62
N GLN A 82 23.78 -20.58 -25.35
CA GLN A 82 23.82 -19.76 -24.14
C GLN A 82 23.04 -20.40 -22.98
N LYS A 83 23.37 -19.99 -21.75
CA LYS A 83 22.73 -20.46 -20.52
C LYS A 83 21.66 -19.49 -20.03
N ILE A 84 20.67 -20.01 -19.33
CA ILE A 84 19.70 -19.21 -18.56
C ILE A 84 20.16 -19.04 -17.11
N THR A 85 19.84 -17.90 -16.50
CA THR A 85 20.13 -17.58 -15.10
C THR A 85 18.83 -17.50 -14.31
N ALA A 86 18.88 -17.88 -13.02
CA ALA A 86 17.77 -17.71 -12.08
C ALA A 86 18.16 -16.71 -11.00
N ASP A 87 17.19 -15.95 -10.51
CA ASP A 87 17.34 -15.08 -9.34
C ASP A 87 16.11 -15.21 -8.42
N VAL A 88 16.17 -14.61 -7.24
CA VAL A 88 15.17 -14.75 -6.19
C VAL A 88 14.64 -13.39 -5.77
N ASP A 89 13.34 -13.20 -5.95
CA ASP A 89 12.62 -12.09 -5.33
C ASP A 89 12.29 -12.46 -3.88
N LYS A 90 12.54 -11.54 -2.94
CA LYS A 90 12.38 -11.79 -1.49
C LYS A 90 11.37 -10.82 -0.91
N ALA A 91 10.39 -11.34 -0.19
CA ALA A 91 9.39 -10.55 0.51
C ALA A 91 9.46 -10.84 2.02
N HIS A 92 9.13 -9.86 2.87
CA HIS A 92 9.17 -10.02 4.33
C HIS A 92 7.76 -10.03 4.91
N LEU A 93 7.46 -11.01 5.77
CA LEU A 93 6.15 -11.14 6.41
C LEU A 93 5.94 -10.02 7.43
N LEU A 94 4.85 -9.26 7.28
CA LEU A 94 4.49 -8.17 8.18
C LEU A 94 3.57 -8.69 9.28
N MET A 95 4.06 -8.69 10.51
CA MET A 95 3.30 -9.10 11.69
C MET A 95 2.92 -7.86 12.49
N ARG A 96 1.62 -7.60 12.62
CA ARG A 96 1.08 -6.42 13.30
C ARG A 96 0.00 -6.83 14.31
N GLY A 97 -0.12 -6.07 15.39
CA GLY A 97 -1.15 -6.27 16.39
C GLY A 97 -1.60 -4.95 17.00
N LYS A 98 -2.89 -4.86 17.35
CA LYS A 98 -3.47 -3.74 18.08
C LYS A 98 -4.47 -4.28 19.09
N ALA A 99 -4.50 -3.67 20.27
CA ALA A 99 -5.49 -3.94 21.30
C ALA A 99 -6.24 -2.65 21.64
N TRP A 100 -7.51 -2.81 21.98
CA TRP A 100 -8.40 -1.76 22.48
C TRP A 100 -9.06 -2.26 23.75
N ALA A 101 -9.47 -1.35 24.63
CA ALA A 101 -10.13 -1.71 25.88
C ALA A 101 -11.30 -0.78 26.13
N ALA A 102 -12.34 -1.29 26.78
CA ALA A 102 -13.49 -0.51 27.22
C ALA A 102 -13.83 -0.82 28.67
N SER A 103 -14.18 0.21 29.45
CA SER A 103 -14.51 0.07 30.86
C SER A 103 -16.00 -0.26 31.06
N ASP A 104 -16.29 -1.04 32.08
CA ASP A 104 -17.67 -1.33 32.51
C ASP A 104 -18.39 -0.04 32.95
N LEU A 105 -17.66 0.90 33.58
CA LEU A 105 -18.22 2.18 34.01
C LEU A 105 -18.61 3.06 32.81
N SER A 106 -17.79 3.07 31.75
CA SER A 106 -18.11 3.83 30.54
C SER A 106 -19.37 3.29 29.86
N LYS A 107 -19.53 1.96 29.81
CA LYS A 107 -20.72 1.31 29.25
C LYS A 107 -21.98 1.58 30.06
N ALA A 108 -21.88 1.57 31.39
CA ALA A 108 -23.01 1.88 32.27
C ALA A 108 -23.46 3.34 32.18
N LEU A 109 -22.50 4.26 31.95
CA LEU A 109 -22.78 5.70 31.91
C LEU A 109 -23.20 6.20 30.52
N SER A 110 -22.69 5.60 29.44
CA SER A 110 -23.03 5.99 28.06
C SER A 110 -24.40 5.48 27.59
N GLY A 111 -24.92 4.42 28.20
CA GLY A 111 -26.16 3.76 27.76
C GLY A 111 -26.02 2.98 26.43
N ASP A 112 -24.80 2.87 25.89
CA ASP A 112 -24.47 2.13 24.66
C ASP A 112 -23.20 1.28 24.88
N ASP A 113 -22.96 0.25 24.06
CA ASP A 113 -21.83 -0.68 24.23
C ASP A 113 -20.57 -0.18 23.47
N PRO A 114 -19.58 0.43 24.16
CA PRO A 114 -18.35 0.87 23.53
C PRO A 114 -17.55 -0.28 22.90
N MET A 115 -17.66 -1.50 23.43
CA MET A 115 -16.96 -2.66 22.86
C MET A 115 -17.55 -3.08 21.51
N GLN A 116 -18.88 -2.96 21.36
CA GLN A 116 -19.55 -3.19 20.09
C GLN A 116 -19.16 -2.14 19.05
N ALA A 117 -19.05 -0.87 19.45
CA ALA A 117 -18.56 0.20 18.58
C ALA A 117 -17.12 -0.06 18.10
N ILE A 118 -16.22 -0.47 19.00
CA ILE A 118 -14.84 -0.85 18.66
C ILE A 118 -14.83 -1.99 17.65
N GLY A 119 -15.64 -3.03 17.85
CA GLY A 119 -15.75 -4.15 16.91
C GLY A 119 -16.16 -3.72 15.50
N ASN A 120 -17.12 -2.80 15.40
CA ASN A 120 -17.58 -2.26 14.11
C ASN A 120 -16.53 -1.39 13.41
N LEU A 121 -15.64 -0.72 14.16
CA LEU A 121 -14.60 0.17 13.63
C LEU A 121 -13.29 -0.56 13.28
N ALA A 122 -13.08 -1.77 13.81
CA ALA A 122 -11.83 -2.50 13.66
C ALA A 122 -11.46 -2.79 12.20
N ALA A 123 -12.44 -3.11 11.34
CA ALA A 123 -12.20 -3.40 9.93
C ALA A 123 -11.64 -2.17 9.18
N ALA A 124 -12.27 -0.99 9.36
CA ALA A 124 -11.81 0.25 8.74
C ALA A 124 -10.45 0.70 9.29
N TYR A 125 -10.18 0.46 10.58
CA TYR A 125 -8.86 0.73 11.16
C TYR A 125 -7.74 -0.03 10.44
N TRP A 126 -7.90 -1.34 10.25
CA TRP A 126 -6.88 -2.15 9.59
C TRP A 126 -6.67 -1.75 8.13
N SER A 127 -7.73 -1.32 7.47
CA SER A 127 -7.67 -0.76 6.13
C SER A 127 -6.73 0.45 6.07
N ARG A 128 -6.89 1.43 6.97
CA ARG A 128 -5.98 2.59 7.03
C ARG A 128 -4.55 2.19 7.38
N GLN A 129 -4.35 1.18 8.21
CA GLN A 129 -3.00 0.72 8.55
C GLN A 129 -2.29 0.05 7.37
N GLN A 130 -2.99 -0.79 6.60
CA GLN A 130 -2.42 -1.43 5.41
C GLN A 130 -2.04 -0.40 4.35
N GLN A 131 -2.87 0.62 4.15
CA GLN A 131 -2.58 1.75 3.25
C GLN A 131 -1.33 2.52 3.69
N LYS A 132 -1.20 2.88 4.98
CA LYS A 132 0.02 3.50 5.52
C LYS A 132 1.26 2.63 5.32
N THR A 133 1.13 1.32 5.48
CA THR A 133 2.23 0.38 5.24
C THR A 133 2.59 0.29 3.77
N LEU A 134 1.61 0.30 2.85
CA LEU A 134 1.85 0.34 1.41
C LEU A 134 2.62 1.61 1.01
N LEU A 135 2.18 2.78 1.50
CA LEU A 135 2.85 4.04 1.23
C LEU A 135 4.30 4.04 1.74
N ALA A 136 4.53 3.51 2.95
CA ALA A 136 5.87 3.38 3.51
C ALA A 136 6.78 2.48 2.65
N ILE A 137 6.23 1.38 2.10
CA ILE A 137 6.97 0.51 1.17
C ILE A 137 7.33 1.25 -0.11
N LEU A 138 6.38 1.98 -0.70
CA LEU A 138 6.62 2.73 -1.94
C LEU A 138 7.69 3.81 -1.74
N GLU A 139 7.62 4.55 -0.63
CA GLU A 139 8.61 5.55 -0.28
C GLU A 139 10.01 4.92 -0.17
N GLY A 140 10.15 3.79 0.54
CA GLY A 140 11.43 3.10 0.64
C GLY A 140 11.95 2.54 -0.68
N VAL A 141 11.05 2.01 -1.52
CA VAL A 141 11.41 1.53 -2.84
C VAL A 141 12.00 2.65 -3.70
N PHE A 142 11.37 3.82 -3.76
CA PHE A 142 11.91 4.94 -4.55
C PHE A 142 13.12 5.59 -3.88
N ALA A 143 13.20 5.61 -2.54
CA ALA A 143 14.38 6.07 -1.80
C ALA A 143 15.62 5.19 -2.00
N SER A 144 15.46 3.94 -2.47
CA SER A 144 16.58 3.02 -2.74
C SER A 144 17.45 3.44 -3.92
N GLY A 145 16.96 4.32 -4.81
CA GLY A 145 17.59 4.67 -6.08
C GLY A 145 17.49 3.57 -7.15
N THR A 146 16.87 2.42 -6.84
CA THR A 146 16.85 1.26 -7.74
C THR A 146 15.86 1.41 -8.90
N LEU A 147 14.99 2.42 -8.83
CA LEU A 147 13.93 2.75 -9.80
C LEU A 147 14.01 4.21 -10.30
N ASP A 148 15.19 4.84 -10.28
CA ASP A 148 15.35 6.23 -10.73
C ASP A 148 14.87 6.46 -12.19
N SER A 149 14.97 5.43 -13.04
CA SER A 149 14.43 5.49 -14.41
C SER A 149 12.91 5.62 -14.47
N ASN A 150 12.20 5.18 -13.43
CA ASN A 150 10.75 5.17 -13.30
C ASN A 150 10.27 6.35 -12.44
N GLN A 151 11.14 7.34 -12.19
CA GLN A 151 10.79 8.56 -11.47
C GLN A 151 10.77 9.74 -12.43
N LEU A 152 9.75 10.58 -12.27
CA LEU A 152 9.68 11.92 -12.86
C LEU A 152 9.55 12.92 -11.73
N ASP A 153 10.47 13.89 -11.68
CA ASP A 153 10.36 15.05 -10.80
C ASP A 153 10.14 16.29 -11.68
N ALA A 154 8.93 16.83 -11.63
CA ALA A 154 8.52 17.99 -12.41
C ALA A 154 8.26 19.17 -11.47
N ASP A 155 8.86 20.32 -11.76
CA ASP A 155 8.60 21.60 -11.07
C ASP A 155 7.33 22.29 -11.59
N LEU A 156 6.40 21.51 -12.14
CA LEU A 156 5.15 21.95 -12.74
C LEU A 156 3.97 21.26 -12.04
N PRO A 157 2.77 21.87 -12.05
CA PRO A 157 1.57 21.19 -11.59
C PRO A 157 1.26 19.98 -12.47
N MET A 158 0.56 19.00 -11.91
CA MET A 158 0.09 17.84 -12.65
C MET A 158 -0.84 18.29 -13.77
N ASP A 159 -0.43 18.03 -15.00
CA ASP A 159 -1.21 18.26 -16.21
C ASP A 159 -1.15 17.04 -17.14
N GLY A 160 -1.77 17.14 -18.30
CA GLY A 160 -1.73 16.08 -19.30
C GLY A 160 -0.32 15.77 -19.83
N ASN A 161 0.57 16.77 -19.93
CA ASN A 161 1.90 16.59 -20.48
C ASN A 161 2.82 15.88 -19.49
N VAL A 162 2.86 16.35 -18.23
CA VAL A 162 3.61 15.76 -17.13
C VAL A 162 3.14 14.32 -16.87
N PHE A 163 1.83 14.09 -16.98
CA PHE A 163 1.29 12.73 -16.87
C PHE A 163 1.79 11.81 -17.98
N VAL A 164 1.73 12.26 -19.24
CA VAL A 164 2.23 11.50 -20.40
C VAL A 164 3.72 11.24 -20.25
N ASP A 165 4.53 12.24 -19.91
CA ASP A 165 5.97 12.09 -19.70
C ASP A 165 6.29 11.07 -18.60
N GLY A 166 5.52 11.08 -17.51
CA GLY A 166 5.61 10.08 -16.44
C GLY A 166 5.25 8.68 -16.93
N LYS A 167 4.14 8.55 -17.66
CA LYS A 167 3.67 7.27 -18.21
C LYS A 167 4.71 6.66 -19.17
N PHE A 168 5.33 7.48 -20.02
CA PHE A 168 6.31 7.04 -21.00
C PHE A 168 7.70 6.71 -20.41
N LYS A 169 7.96 6.94 -19.12
CA LYS A 169 9.14 6.39 -18.43
C LYS A 169 9.20 4.86 -18.50
N MET A 170 8.04 4.20 -18.62
CA MET A 170 7.94 2.75 -18.81
C MET A 170 8.22 2.30 -20.25
N GLY A 171 8.40 3.23 -21.20
CA GLY A 171 8.62 2.95 -22.62
C GLY A 171 7.53 2.06 -23.21
N ASP A 172 7.92 0.93 -23.81
CA ASP A 172 7.00 -0.02 -24.45
C ASP A 172 5.96 -0.61 -23.49
N ASN A 173 6.20 -0.55 -22.18
CA ASN A 173 5.28 -1.03 -21.14
C ASN A 173 4.32 0.06 -20.62
N HIS A 174 4.28 1.24 -21.22
CA HIS A 174 3.42 2.37 -20.77
C HIS A 174 1.94 2.02 -20.69
N ASP A 175 1.43 1.16 -21.58
CA ASP A 175 0.03 0.71 -21.59
C ASP A 175 -0.35 -0.25 -20.46
N LYS A 176 0.63 -0.79 -19.74
CA LYS A 176 0.37 -1.69 -18.60
C LYS A 176 -0.04 -0.93 -17.34
N LEU A 177 0.12 0.40 -17.31
CA LEU A 177 -0.32 1.26 -16.21
C LEU A 177 -1.82 1.49 -16.31
N THR A 178 -2.58 1.25 -15.25
CA THR A 178 -4.05 1.27 -15.26
C THR A 178 -4.67 2.14 -14.17
N ALA A 179 -3.90 2.45 -13.12
CA ALA A 179 -4.39 3.26 -12.02
C ALA A 179 -3.35 4.31 -11.60
N ILE A 180 -3.82 5.43 -11.09
CA ILE A 180 -3.03 6.50 -10.49
C ILE A 180 -3.54 6.77 -9.09
N MET A 181 -2.62 6.84 -8.12
CA MET A 181 -2.87 7.31 -6.78
C MET A 181 -2.34 8.73 -6.65
N MET A 182 -3.20 9.66 -6.23
CA MET A 182 -2.87 11.08 -6.10
C MET A 182 -3.50 11.72 -4.86
N HIS A 183 -2.93 12.82 -4.42
CA HIS A 183 -3.41 13.58 -3.28
C HIS A 183 -4.68 14.39 -3.64
N SER A 184 -5.57 14.66 -2.68
CA SER A 184 -6.81 15.43 -2.94
C SER A 184 -6.55 16.81 -3.56
N VAL A 185 -5.47 17.49 -3.15
CA VAL A 185 -5.03 18.78 -3.74
C VAL A 185 -4.72 18.66 -5.23
N VAL A 186 -4.02 17.60 -5.66
CA VAL A 186 -3.70 17.33 -7.07
C VAL A 186 -5.01 17.11 -7.83
N LEU A 187 -5.91 16.27 -7.29
CA LEU A 187 -7.23 16.03 -7.87
C LEU A 187 -8.05 17.32 -8.00
N ALA A 188 -8.03 18.18 -6.99
CA ALA A 188 -8.74 19.45 -7.00
C ALA A 188 -8.22 20.37 -8.12
N ASN A 189 -6.92 20.40 -8.35
CA ASN A 189 -6.33 21.20 -9.43
C ASN A 189 -6.66 20.61 -10.81
N LEU A 190 -6.62 19.28 -10.97
CA LEU A 190 -7.06 18.61 -12.20
C LEU A 190 -8.55 18.82 -12.49
N THR A 191 -9.38 18.83 -11.45
CA THR A 191 -10.82 19.10 -11.56
C THR A 191 -11.10 20.54 -11.98
N LYS A 192 -10.35 21.52 -11.44
CA LYS A 192 -10.47 22.93 -11.88
C LYS A 192 -10.10 23.12 -13.35
N ASN A 193 -9.20 22.28 -13.86
CA ASN A 193 -8.76 22.30 -15.26
C ASN A 193 -9.64 21.43 -16.18
N ASP A 194 -10.73 20.84 -15.66
CA ASP A 194 -11.67 19.97 -16.41
C ASP A 194 -10.98 18.76 -17.06
N LEU A 195 -9.95 18.21 -16.42
CA LEU A 195 -9.18 17.07 -16.95
C LEU A 195 -9.61 15.71 -16.37
N ILE A 196 -10.55 15.70 -15.42
CA ILE A 196 -11.04 14.48 -14.76
C ILE A 196 -12.36 14.07 -15.38
N GLU A 197 -12.40 12.84 -15.87
CA GLU A 197 -13.62 12.21 -16.35
C GLU A 197 -14.28 11.48 -15.16
N THR A 198 -15.60 11.57 -15.08
CA THR A 198 -16.37 10.87 -14.07
C THR A 198 -17.30 9.88 -14.75
N GLU A 199 -17.01 8.60 -14.56
CA GLU A 199 -17.82 7.51 -15.06
C GLU A 199 -18.62 6.89 -13.91
N ARG A 200 -19.81 6.39 -14.23
CA ARG A 200 -20.65 5.71 -13.24
C ARG A 200 -20.69 4.23 -13.57
N ASP A 201 -20.24 3.41 -12.63
CA ASP A 201 -20.31 1.95 -12.74
C ASP A 201 -21.77 1.47 -12.71
N SER A 202 -22.02 0.23 -13.13
CA SER A 202 -23.31 -0.46 -13.05
C SER A 202 -23.91 -0.48 -11.64
N ASP A 203 -23.06 -0.36 -10.61
CA ASP A 203 -23.45 -0.25 -9.20
C ASP A 203 -23.77 1.19 -8.74
N GLY A 204 -23.78 2.16 -9.66
CA GLY A 204 -24.07 3.56 -9.36
C GLY A 204 -22.95 4.32 -8.65
N ARG A 205 -21.75 3.72 -8.53
CA ARG A 205 -20.55 4.34 -7.92
C ARG A 205 -19.85 5.24 -8.91
N ILE A 206 -19.38 6.40 -8.44
CA ILE A 206 -18.60 7.35 -9.23
C ILE A 206 -17.15 6.85 -9.25
N ILE A 207 -16.65 6.55 -10.43
CA ILE A 207 -15.24 6.26 -10.69
C ILE A 207 -14.68 7.50 -11.36
N GLN A 208 -13.62 8.05 -10.78
CA GLN A 208 -12.85 9.13 -11.38
C GLN A 208 -11.76 8.50 -12.25
N SER A 209 -11.67 8.94 -13.50
CA SER A 209 -10.63 8.58 -14.44
C SER A 209 -9.86 9.82 -14.88
N PHE A 210 -8.56 9.63 -15.11
CA PHE A 210 -7.68 10.64 -15.66
C PHE A 210 -6.95 10.02 -16.85
N MET A 211 -7.22 10.52 -18.06
CA MET A 211 -6.64 10.01 -19.31
C MET A 211 -6.76 8.48 -19.48
N GLY A 212 -7.92 7.91 -19.13
CA GLY A 212 -8.17 6.46 -19.19
C GLY A 212 -7.57 5.63 -18.04
N HIS A 213 -6.98 6.28 -17.03
CA HIS A 213 -6.46 5.62 -15.83
C HIS A 213 -7.36 5.87 -14.63
N ARG A 214 -7.61 4.84 -13.82
CA ARG A 214 -8.46 4.96 -12.63
C ARG A 214 -7.77 5.76 -11.54
N VAL A 215 -8.43 6.78 -11.02
CA VAL A 215 -7.91 7.62 -9.94
C VAL A 215 -8.27 7.03 -8.57
N VAL A 216 -7.29 6.97 -7.69
CA VAL A 216 -7.45 6.70 -6.27
C VAL A 216 -6.93 7.90 -5.49
N VAL A 217 -7.76 8.42 -4.59
CA VAL A 217 -7.46 9.62 -3.80
C VAL A 217 -6.97 9.20 -2.42
N ASP A 218 -5.85 9.76 -1.98
CA ASP A 218 -5.27 9.50 -0.68
C ASP A 218 -4.53 10.73 -0.14
N ASP A 219 -4.97 11.27 0.99
CA ASP A 219 -4.34 12.42 1.66
C ASP A 219 -3.08 12.03 2.45
N GLY A 220 -2.82 10.73 2.63
CA GLY A 220 -1.64 10.20 3.31
C GLY A 220 -0.38 10.15 2.44
N LEU A 221 -0.46 10.57 1.17
CA LEU A 221 0.68 10.56 0.25
C LEU A 221 1.79 11.52 0.68
N PRO A 222 3.08 11.19 0.43
CA PRO A 222 4.20 12.06 0.79
C PRO A 222 4.13 13.43 0.10
N VAL A 223 4.26 14.48 0.90
CA VAL A 223 4.37 15.89 0.46
C VAL A 223 5.67 16.46 1.00
N GLU A 224 6.54 16.90 0.09
CA GLU A 224 7.86 17.46 0.44
C GLU A 224 8.02 18.82 -0.23
N ASN A 225 8.25 19.88 0.54
CA ASN A 225 8.49 21.24 0.02
C ASN A 225 7.42 21.74 -0.98
N GLY A 226 6.16 21.33 -0.81
CA GLY A 226 5.05 21.67 -1.72
C GLY A 226 5.00 20.83 -3.00
N LYS A 227 5.90 19.85 -3.15
CA LYS A 227 5.77 18.80 -4.17
C LYS A 227 4.93 17.65 -3.64
N TYR A 228 3.93 17.28 -4.42
CA TYR A 228 3.03 16.17 -4.13
C TYR A 228 3.48 14.94 -4.91
N THR A 229 3.58 13.81 -4.22
CA THR A 229 3.97 12.54 -4.85
C THR A 229 2.73 11.79 -5.32
N SER A 230 2.66 11.51 -6.61
CA SER A 230 1.65 10.64 -7.22
C SER A 230 2.31 9.35 -7.71
N TYR A 231 1.60 8.23 -7.61
CA TYR A 231 2.10 6.92 -8.03
C TYR A 231 1.20 6.35 -9.13
N LEU A 232 1.81 5.96 -10.25
CA LEU A 232 1.11 5.20 -11.29
C LEU A 232 1.43 3.72 -11.13
N PHE A 233 0.39 2.90 -11.23
CA PHE A 233 0.45 1.47 -11.04
C PHE A 233 -0.12 0.73 -12.24
N GLY A 234 0.53 -0.38 -12.59
CA GLY A 234 -0.11 -1.40 -13.41
C GLY A 234 -0.88 -2.42 -12.59
N VAL A 235 -1.71 -3.20 -13.28
CA VAL A 235 -2.46 -4.30 -12.65
C VAL A 235 -1.49 -5.29 -11.99
N GLY A 236 -1.75 -5.62 -10.72
CA GLY A 236 -0.96 -6.55 -9.94
C GLY A 236 0.48 -6.10 -9.68
N ALA A 237 0.73 -4.79 -9.67
CA ALA A 237 2.02 -4.23 -9.28
C ALA A 237 2.40 -4.65 -7.84
N ILE A 238 1.41 -4.72 -6.95
CA ILE A 238 1.59 -5.16 -5.56
C ILE A 238 0.92 -6.52 -5.35
N GLY A 239 1.70 -7.49 -4.90
CA GLY A 239 1.19 -8.76 -4.42
C GLY A 239 0.71 -8.64 -2.97
N TYR A 240 -0.48 -9.15 -2.70
CA TYR A 240 -0.99 -9.33 -1.34
C TYR A 240 -1.07 -10.81 -0.99
N GLY A 241 -0.65 -11.13 0.23
CA GLY A 241 -0.86 -12.44 0.85
C GLY A 241 -1.40 -12.27 2.27
N ASP A 242 -2.47 -12.98 2.63
CA ASP A 242 -2.93 -13.08 4.02
C ASP A 242 -2.26 -14.28 4.69
N GLY A 243 -1.41 -14.01 5.67
CA GLY A 243 -0.65 -15.02 6.39
C GLY A 243 -1.41 -15.63 7.57
N ALA A 244 -2.60 -15.10 7.90
CA ALA A 244 -3.46 -15.53 9.01
C ALA A 244 -2.72 -15.75 10.35
N ALA A 245 -2.88 -14.82 11.30
CA ALA A 245 -2.30 -15.00 12.62
C ALA A 245 -2.93 -16.21 13.34
N PRO A 246 -2.17 -16.99 14.15
CA PRO A 246 -2.69 -18.19 14.82
C PRO A 246 -3.90 -17.92 15.73
N VAL A 247 -3.88 -16.79 16.45
CA VAL A 247 -5.01 -16.28 17.24
C VAL A 247 -5.26 -14.84 16.81
N PRO A 248 -6.07 -14.63 15.77
CA PRO A 248 -6.22 -13.32 15.12
C PRO A 248 -7.09 -12.37 15.93
N VAL A 249 -8.05 -12.90 16.70
CA VAL A 249 -8.88 -12.12 17.61
C VAL A 249 -8.93 -12.84 18.94
N GLU A 250 -8.73 -12.09 20.02
CA GLU A 250 -8.78 -12.57 21.39
C GLU A 250 -9.46 -11.52 22.27
N VAL A 251 -10.23 -11.98 23.25
CA VAL A 251 -10.86 -11.11 24.24
C VAL A 251 -10.32 -11.49 25.60
N ASP A 252 -9.91 -10.49 26.37
CA ASP A 252 -9.45 -10.66 27.74
C ASP A 252 -10.21 -9.72 28.68
N ARG A 253 -10.28 -10.06 29.96
CA ARG A 253 -10.95 -9.26 31.00
C ARG A 253 -10.00 -8.99 32.15
N HIS A 254 -9.77 -7.72 32.43
CA HIS A 254 -9.03 -7.32 33.62
C HIS A 254 -9.97 -7.25 34.83
N SER A 255 -10.14 -8.39 35.50
CA SER A 255 -11.12 -8.57 36.60
C SER A 255 -11.04 -7.53 37.72
N LEU A 256 -9.83 -7.11 38.12
CA LEU A 256 -9.62 -6.09 39.16
C LEU A 256 -9.82 -4.65 38.65
N GLY A 257 -9.78 -4.46 37.33
CA GLY A 257 -9.78 -3.14 36.67
C GLY A 257 -11.13 -2.76 36.08
N GLY A 258 -12.07 -3.72 35.98
CA GLY A 258 -13.41 -3.48 35.44
C GLY A 258 -13.37 -3.02 33.98
N TYR A 259 -12.50 -3.62 33.16
CA TYR A 259 -12.46 -3.37 31.73
C TYR A 259 -12.20 -4.64 30.94
N ASP A 260 -12.82 -4.69 29.76
CA ASP A 260 -12.63 -5.74 28.77
C ASP A 260 -11.66 -5.25 27.69
N VAL A 261 -10.88 -6.16 27.12
CA VAL A 261 -9.86 -5.88 26.10
C VAL A 261 -10.17 -6.71 24.86
N LEU A 262 -10.24 -6.05 23.70
CA LEU A 262 -10.26 -6.68 22.39
C LEU A 262 -8.88 -6.59 21.76
N ILE A 263 -8.29 -7.74 21.46
CA ILE A 263 -6.97 -7.87 20.84
C ILE A 263 -7.17 -8.37 19.41
N ASN A 264 -6.53 -7.69 18.46
CA ASN A 264 -6.51 -8.11 17.06
C ASN A 264 -5.07 -8.20 16.54
N ARG A 265 -4.75 -9.33 15.91
CA ARG A 265 -3.44 -9.65 15.36
C ARG A 265 -3.61 -10.04 13.89
N ARG A 266 -2.81 -9.45 13.01
CA ARG A 266 -2.81 -9.75 11.57
C ARG A 266 -1.39 -9.98 11.07
N HIS A 267 -1.22 -11.05 10.32
CA HIS A 267 -0.01 -11.34 9.57
C HIS A 267 -0.36 -11.21 8.09
N PHE A 268 0.33 -10.34 7.37
CA PHE A 268 0.06 -10.12 5.96
C PHE A 268 1.35 -9.81 5.21
N LEU A 269 1.30 -10.01 3.90
CA LEU A 269 2.36 -9.71 2.97
C LEU A 269 1.86 -8.62 2.02
N LEU A 270 2.65 -7.55 1.89
CA LEU A 270 2.49 -6.55 0.85
C LEU A 270 3.85 -6.41 0.19
N HIS A 271 3.94 -6.78 -1.09
CA HIS A 271 5.21 -6.82 -1.79
C HIS A 271 5.10 -6.26 -3.22
N PRO A 272 5.92 -5.26 -3.58
CA PRO A 272 6.04 -4.81 -4.97
C PRO A 272 6.78 -5.87 -5.78
N ARG A 273 6.17 -6.34 -6.87
CA ARG A 273 6.78 -7.40 -7.68
C ARG A 273 8.06 -6.90 -8.38
N GLY A 274 9.13 -7.70 -8.30
CA GLY A 274 10.39 -7.41 -9.00
C GLY A 274 11.39 -6.59 -8.20
N ILE A 275 11.13 -6.38 -6.91
CA ILE A 275 12.03 -5.69 -5.98
C ILE A 275 12.18 -6.56 -4.75
N ARG A 276 13.38 -7.07 -4.48
CA ARG A 276 13.63 -7.85 -3.27
C ARG A 276 13.80 -6.95 -2.06
N PHE A 277 13.27 -7.41 -0.93
CA PHE A 277 13.58 -6.88 0.38
C PHE A 277 14.84 -7.56 0.92
N THR A 278 15.87 -6.77 1.24
CA THR A 278 17.20 -7.27 1.66
C THR A 278 17.36 -7.37 3.17
N SER A 279 16.44 -6.76 3.94
CA SER A 279 16.45 -6.71 5.41
C SER A 279 17.79 -6.23 6.02
N GLN A 280 18.53 -5.35 5.33
CA GLN A 280 19.86 -4.88 5.79
C GLN A 280 19.79 -4.08 7.10
N VAL A 281 18.75 -3.26 7.26
CA VAL A 281 18.52 -2.36 8.39
C VAL A 281 17.14 -2.67 8.98
N VAL A 282 17.03 -3.79 9.68
CA VAL A 282 15.81 -4.21 10.39
C VAL A 282 16.19 -4.64 11.81
N ALA A 283 15.66 -3.96 12.82
CA ALA A 283 16.01 -4.16 14.23
C ALA A 283 15.25 -5.31 14.91
N LYS A 284 14.09 -5.71 14.38
CA LYS A 284 13.20 -6.74 14.95
C LYS A 284 12.78 -7.76 13.89
N ASP A 285 12.12 -8.84 14.30
CA ASP A 285 11.71 -9.91 13.38
C ASP A 285 10.71 -9.47 12.29
N ALA A 286 9.95 -8.40 12.55
CA ALA A 286 9.05 -7.78 11.57
C ALA A 286 9.39 -6.28 11.42
N PRO A 287 9.60 -5.79 10.18
CA PRO A 287 10.00 -4.41 9.94
C PRO A 287 8.88 -3.43 10.33
N SER A 288 9.24 -2.34 10.99
CA SER A 288 8.38 -1.19 11.25
C SER A 288 8.18 -0.35 9.99
N ASN A 289 7.17 0.52 9.96
CA ASN A 289 6.96 1.40 8.80
C ASN A 289 8.16 2.33 8.55
N ILE A 290 8.88 2.74 9.61
CA ILE A 290 10.11 3.56 9.49
C ILE A 290 11.23 2.77 8.82
N GLU A 291 11.35 1.48 9.09
CA GLU A 291 12.35 0.63 8.44
C GLU A 291 11.94 0.30 6.99
N LEU A 292 10.64 0.26 6.70
CA LEU A 292 10.12 0.08 5.35
C LEU A 292 10.39 1.28 4.44
N THR A 293 10.42 2.52 4.98
CA THR A 293 10.79 3.71 4.21
C THR A 293 12.29 3.83 3.95
N ASN A 294 13.14 3.00 4.57
CA ASN A 294 14.57 3.06 4.34
C ASN A 294 14.94 2.37 3.02
N GLY A 295 15.45 3.15 2.07
CA GLY A 295 15.90 2.66 0.76
C GLY A 295 16.97 1.58 0.79
N SER A 296 17.76 1.48 1.85
CA SER A 296 18.82 0.45 1.96
C SER A 296 18.26 -0.97 2.05
N ASN A 297 16.99 -1.11 2.44
CA ASN A 297 16.31 -2.39 2.58
C ASN A 297 15.72 -2.92 1.26
N TRP A 298 15.85 -2.18 0.16
CA TRP A 298 15.22 -2.52 -1.12
C TRP A 298 16.25 -2.64 -2.23
N GLN A 299 16.10 -3.68 -3.05
CA GLN A 299 16.91 -3.84 -4.24
C GLN A 299 16.08 -4.36 -5.41
N ARG A 300 16.12 -3.67 -6.54
CA ARG A 300 15.47 -4.15 -7.77
C ARG A 300 16.14 -5.43 -8.27
N VAL A 301 15.30 -6.35 -8.74
CA VAL A 301 15.71 -7.65 -9.28
C VAL A 301 15.22 -7.83 -10.73
N TYR A 302 14.06 -7.24 -11.07
CA TYR A 302 13.54 -7.22 -12.45
C TYR A 302 14.02 -5.99 -13.20
N GLU A 303 14.11 -6.04 -14.54
CA GLU A 303 14.35 -4.85 -15.37
C GLU A 303 13.42 -3.68 -14.97
N PRO A 304 13.88 -2.40 -14.90
CA PRO A 304 13.06 -1.30 -14.39
C PRO A 304 11.74 -1.15 -15.15
N LYS A 305 11.77 -1.36 -16.47
CA LYS A 305 10.58 -1.33 -17.33
C LYS A 305 9.56 -2.43 -17.04
N ASN A 306 9.95 -3.50 -16.35
CA ASN A 306 9.05 -4.58 -15.97
C ASN A 306 8.44 -4.38 -14.58
N VAL A 307 8.98 -3.44 -13.79
CA VAL A 307 8.39 -3.03 -12.52
C VAL A 307 7.30 -2.01 -12.80
N ARG A 308 6.03 -2.42 -12.62
CA ARG A 308 4.83 -1.66 -13.03
C ARG A 308 4.46 -0.56 -12.04
N ILE A 309 5.45 0.21 -11.61
CA ILE A 309 5.31 1.31 -10.64
C ILE A 309 6.14 2.48 -11.15
N VAL A 310 5.52 3.66 -11.23
CA VAL A 310 6.15 4.92 -11.59
C VAL A 310 5.82 5.96 -10.53
N GLN A 311 6.80 6.78 -10.15
CA GLN A 311 6.60 7.91 -9.26
C GLN A 311 6.64 9.20 -10.08
N VAL A 312 5.65 10.07 -9.87
CA VAL A 312 5.61 11.42 -10.44
C VAL A 312 5.48 12.42 -9.30
N LYS A 313 6.47 13.29 -9.13
CA LYS A 313 6.43 14.43 -8.20
C LYS A 313 6.04 15.69 -8.98
N THR A 314 5.00 16.38 -8.53
CA THR A 314 4.51 17.62 -9.15
C THR A 314 4.40 18.74 -8.12
N GLN A 315 4.65 19.97 -8.56
CA GLN A 315 4.52 21.16 -7.72
C GLN A 315 3.11 21.73 -7.85
N GLU A 316 2.28 21.57 -6.81
CA GLU A 316 0.91 22.05 -6.85
C GLU A 316 0.73 23.39 -6.14
N VAL A 317 -0.25 24.16 -6.60
CA VAL A 317 -0.75 25.32 -5.87
C VAL A 317 -1.73 24.82 -4.81
N THR A 318 -1.35 24.92 -3.54
CA THR A 318 -2.22 24.55 -2.43
C THR A 318 -3.41 25.52 -2.38
N PRO A 319 -4.68 25.03 -2.35
CA PRO A 319 -5.82 25.90 -2.14
C PRO A 319 -5.70 26.62 -0.78
N PRO A 320 -6.23 27.85 -0.63
CA PRO A 320 -6.18 28.56 0.64
C PRO A 320 -6.82 27.69 1.73
N SER A 321 -6.08 27.47 2.82
CA SER A 321 -6.62 26.79 3.99
C SER A 321 -7.80 27.61 4.51
N GLY A 322 -8.99 27.01 4.54
CA GLY A 322 -10.11 27.60 5.25
C GLY A 322 -9.78 27.64 6.73
N ASP A 323 -9.68 28.84 7.29
CA ASP A 323 -9.70 29.08 8.74
C ASP A 323 -11.01 28.61 9.38
#